data_AF-A0A957PFT5-F1
#
_entry.id   AF-A0A957PFT5-F1
#
_cell.length_a   1.000
_cell.length_b   1.000
_cell.length_c   1.000
_cell.angle_alpha   90.00
_cell.angle_beta   90.00
_cell.angle_gamma   90.00
#
_symmetry.space_group_name_H-M   'P 1'
#
loop_
_entity.id
_entity.type
_entity.pdbx_description
1 polymer ?
#
loop_
_entity_poly.entity_id
_entity_poly.type
_entity_poly.pdbx_seq_one_letter_code
_entity_poly.pdbx_strand_id
1 'polypeptide(L)'
;ETKVKRDGKIYRQRFERGVPVTDVEVIGKCDPNDTGTIQTFLRDDTIFQVTSYNWNMMVTHFREIAFLTRGVSIQFIDERPDVPREMNFYFEGGVKSFVSYLNKNRTTLHSPIYIDQEVDTTQVEAAIQYTDGFSESAFAFANTINTPDGGTHLTGLRTALTRLINDYSRKQGFLKDNDPNFTGDDTRQGLTAIVSVKVIEPQFEGQNKLKLLNNEVRYHVETAVAEAMGQWMEENPREARQIIEKCRTAFRAREAAKKARDLVIRKSALESLTLPGKLADCSSRNPAECEIYIVEGDSAGGTAKQGRDRRFQAILPLRGKILNIEKTSLDKALANKEIQALITALGTGIGESFDISGLRYNRIILMTDADVDGSHIRTLLLTFFFRYLEPLVETGHLYIAQPPLYRVTVTETQNGRNKRDSRYVYDDKSLDTLRTDLGSDKVRIDQRYKGLGEMNDEQLWETTMNPENRTILQVNIEDAAESDRTFDMLMGSQVPPRRRFIQTHANQVRNLDV
;
A
#
# COMPACT_ATOMS: atom_id res chain seq x y z
N GLU A 1 4.55 33.86 0.11
CA GLU A 1 4.72 34.91 1.13
C GLU A 1 5.35 34.27 2.37
N THR A 2 6.39 34.91 2.91
CA THR A 2 7.08 34.47 4.12
C THR A 2 7.03 35.59 5.14
N LYS A 3 6.66 35.26 6.39
CA LYS A 3 6.71 36.16 7.53
C LYS A 3 7.62 35.56 8.60
N VAL A 4 8.55 36.35 9.14
CA VAL A 4 9.50 35.90 10.17
C VAL A 4 9.42 36.84 11.36
N LYS A 5 9.17 36.31 12.56
CA LYS A 5 9.33 37.02 13.81
C LYS A 5 10.71 36.74 14.39
N ARG A 6 11.54 37.78 14.50
CA ARG A 6 12.90 37.68 15.05
C ARG A 6 13.39 39.03 15.55
N ASP A 7 14.17 39.05 16.62
CA ASP A 7 14.78 40.27 17.18
C ASP A 7 13.76 41.39 17.49
N GLY A 8 12.57 41.02 17.97
CA GLY A 8 11.47 41.94 18.30
C GLY A 8 10.78 42.58 17.08
N LYS A 9 11.02 42.06 15.87
CA LYS A 9 10.46 42.57 14.61
C LYS A 9 9.78 41.47 13.81
N ILE A 10 8.77 41.88 13.05
CA ILE A 10 8.08 41.04 12.07
C ILE A 10 8.56 41.44 10.68
N TYR A 11 9.27 40.54 10.03
CA TYR A 11 9.74 40.69 8.66
C TYR A 11 8.77 40.02 7.69
N ARG A 12 8.61 40.57 6.48
CA ARG A 12 7.82 40.00 5.39
C ARG A 12 8.61 40.05 4.09
N GLN A 13 8.50 38.99 3.30
CA GLN A 13 8.95 38.98 1.91
C GLN A 13 7.97 38.19 1.03
N ARG A 14 7.72 38.68 -0.18
CA ARG A 14 6.88 38.00 -1.18
C ARG A 14 7.74 37.48 -2.33
N PHE A 15 7.36 36.30 -2.81
CA PHE A 15 7.95 35.64 -3.97
C PHE A 15 6.85 35.31 -4.96
N GLU A 16 7.16 35.40 -6.25
CA GLU A 16 6.31 34.95 -7.35
C GLU A 16 7.13 34.04 -8.26
N ARG A 17 6.69 32.79 -8.43
CA ARG A 17 7.39 31.79 -9.27
C ARG A 17 8.88 31.68 -8.96
N GLY A 18 9.24 31.75 -7.67
CA GLY A 18 10.62 31.67 -7.18
C GLY A 18 11.40 32.98 -7.19
N VAL A 19 10.87 34.06 -7.77
CA VAL A 19 11.53 35.37 -7.84
C VAL A 19 11.08 36.25 -6.67
N PRO A 20 11.99 36.86 -5.90
CA PRO A 20 11.62 37.85 -4.89
C PRO A 20 11.03 39.10 -5.57
N VAL A 21 9.80 39.48 -5.20
CA VAL A 21 9.11 40.65 -5.77
C VAL A 21 9.11 41.86 -4.82
N THR A 22 9.51 41.65 -3.57
CA THR A 22 9.74 42.69 -2.58
C THR A 22 11.09 42.47 -1.90
N ASP A 23 11.67 43.55 -1.40
CA ASP A 23 12.74 43.46 -0.41
C ASP A 23 12.20 42.88 0.91
N VAL A 24 13.10 42.61 1.86
CA VAL A 24 12.72 42.20 3.21
C VAL A 24 12.21 43.42 3.96
N GLU A 25 10.89 43.48 4.16
CA GLU A 25 10.21 44.60 4.80
C GLU A 25 9.94 44.33 6.28
N VAL A 26 10.10 45.35 7.13
CA VAL A 26 9.65 45.29 8.53
C VAL A 26 8.19 45.75 8.58
N ILE A 27 7.28 44.81 8.82
CA ILE A 27 5.83 45.07 8.82
C ILE A 27 5.24 45.27 10.23
N GLY A 28 6.04 45.06 11.28
CA GLY A 28 5.58 45.25 12.65
C GLY A 28 6.66 44.96 13.71
N LYS A 29 6.29 45.17 14.98
CA LYS A 29 7.06 44.76 16.15
C LYS A 29 6.39 43.54 16.79
N CYS A 30 7.18 42.67 17.39
CA CYS A 30 6.70 41.55 18.21
C CYS A 30 7.45 41.51 19.54
N ASP A 31 6.98 40.71 20.49
CA ASP A 31 7.76 40.39 21.68
C ASP A 31 9.10 39.78 21.25
N PRO A 32 10.26 40.21 21.81
CA PRO A 32 11.56 39.61 21.50
C PRO A 32 11.63 38.09 21.74
N ASN A 33 10.82 37.55 22.65
CA ASN A 33 10.75 36.12 22.94
C ASN A 33 9.77 35.36 22.02
N ASP A 34 8.90 36.07 21.29
CA ASP A 34 7.96 35.48 20.32
C ASP A 34 8.65 35.38 18.96
N THR A 35 9.32 34.24 18.73
CA THR A 35 10.02 33.93 17.48
C THR A 35 9.27 32.89 16.66
N GLY A 36 9.37 32.97 15.34
CA GLY A 36 8.76 31.96 14.47
C GLY A 36 8.74 32.36 13.01
N THR A 37 8.37 31.41 12.15
CA THR A 37 8.28 31.61 10.70
C THR A 37 6.93 31.10 10.21
N ILE A 38 6.25 31.91 9.42
CA ILE A 38 5.01 31.55 8.72
C ILE A 38 5.32 31.57 7.23
N GLN A 39 4.99 30.48 6.55
CA GLN A 39 5.04 30.39 5.10
C GLN A 39 3.64 30.17 4.56
N THR A 40 3.27 31.01 3.60
CA THR A 40 1.99 30.91 2.88
C THR A 40 2.31 30.89 1.40
N PHE A 41 1.87 29.86 0.68
CA PHE A 41 2.11 29.75 -0.74
C PHE A 41 0.84 29.32 -1.48
N LEU A 42 0.74 29.76 -2.73
CA LEU A 42 -0.21 29.25 -3.69
C LEU A 42 0.61 28.49 -4.73
N ARG A 43 0.21 27.24 -5.02
CA ARG A 43 0.86 26.42 -6.04
C ARG A 43 0.65 27.01 -7.44
N ASP A 44 1.56 26.74 -8.37
CA ASP A 44 1.45 27.21 -9.75
C ASP A 44 0.62 26.24 -10.60
N ASP A 45 -0.57 26.66 -11.03
CA ASP A 45 -1.49 25.86 -11.83
C ASP A 45 -0.96 25.56 -13.25
N THR A 46 0.13 26.22 -13.69
CA THR A 46 0.80 25.85 -14.94
C THR A 46 1.71 24.62 -14.79
N ILE A 47 2.07 24.27 -13.55
CA ILE A 47 2.94 23.13 -13.24
C ILE A 47 2.11 21.95 -12.72
N PHE A 48 1.17 22.21 -11.81
CA PHE A 48 0.40 21.17 -11.14
C PHE A 48 -0.97 20.94 -11.79
N GLN A 49 -1.18 19.75 -12.35
CA GLN A 49 -2.46 19.34 -12.94
C GLN A 49 -3.54 19.04 -11.89
N VAL A 50 -3.14 18.48 -10.73
CA VAL A 50 -4.06 18.17 -9.62
C VAL A 50 -4.17 19.38 -8.71
N THR A 51 -5.41 19.85 -8.53
CA THR A 51 -5.66 21.14 -7.89
C THR A 51 -6.07 21.12 -6.42
N SER A 52 -6.40 19.95 -5.90
CA SER A 52 -6.92 19.77 -4.55
C SER A 52 -5.93 19.08 -3.63
N TYR A 53 -5.71 19.65 -2.45
CA TYR A 53 -4.99 18.99 -1.37
C TYR A 53 -5.86 17.90 -0.74
N ASN A 54 -5.33 16.68 -0.61
CA ASN A 54 -6.05 15.58 0.01
C ASN A 54 -5.95 15.66 1.55
N TRP A 55 -7.09 15.89 2.21
CA TRP A 55 -7.17 15.98 3.67
C TRP A 55 -6.63 14.74 4.37
N ASN A 56 -6.99 13.55 3.89
CA ASN A 56 -6.64 12.30 4.57
C ASN A 56 -5.13 12.04 4.49
N MET A 57 -4.49 12.27 3.34
CA MET A 57 -3.04 12.15 3.21
C MET A 57 -2.31 13.07 4.20
N MET A 58 -2.73 14.34 4.28
CA MET A 58 -2.09 15.33 5.16
C MET A 58 -2.29 14.95 6.64
N VAL A 59 -3.49 14.53 7.02
CA VAL A 59 -3.79 14.04 8.38
C VAL A 59 -2.91 12.86 8.76
N THR A 60 -2.70 11.92 7.85
CA THR A 60 -1.81 10.79 8.09
C THR A 60 -0.38 11.26 8.28
N HIS A 61 0.15 12.04 7.33
CA HIS A 61 1.52 12.55 7.38
C HIS A 61 1.82 13.36 8.66
N PHE A 62 0.94 14.28 9.05
CA PHE A 62 1.11 15.05 10.28
C PHE A 62 1.03 14.19 11.54
N ARG A 63 0.20 13.14 11.54
CA ARG A 63 0.12 12.19 12.65
C ARG A 63 1.44 11.43 12.81
N GLU A 64 2.01 10.95 11.71
CA GLU A 64 3.29 10.25 11.73
C GLU A 64 4.42 11.14 12.24
N ILE A 65 4.53 12.36 11.72
CA ILE A 65 5.53 13.34 12.20
C ILE A 65 5.35 13.56 13.70
N ALA A 66 4.12 13.77 14.18
CA ALA A 66 3.87 13.99 15.59
C ALA A 66 4.27 12.79 16.46
N PHE A 67 4.19 11.55 15.95
CA PHE A 67 4.73 10.38 16.65
C PHE A 67 6.27 10.35 16.65
N LEU A 68 6.91 10.80 15.57
CA LEU A 68 8.37 10.80 15.43
C LEU A 68 9.04 11.98 16.15
N THR A 69 8.30 13.06 16.41
CA THR A 69 8.78 14.28 17.09
C THR A 69 8.05 14.50 18.41
N ARG A 70 8.58 13.90 19.47
CA ARG A 70 8.01 14.00 20.83
C ARG A 70 7.87 15.45 21.27
N GLY A 71 6.71 15.76 21.84
CA GLY A 71 6.45 17.08 22.42
C GLY A 71 6.19 18.20 21.40
N VAL A 72 6.19 17.90 20.10
CA VAL A 72 5.76 18.86 19.07
C VAL A 72 4.24 18.78 18.92
N SER A 73 3.58 19.93 19.05
CA SER A 73 2.16 20.07 18.74
C SER A 73 1.98 20.50 17.29
N ILE A 74 1.16 19.76 16.55
CA ILE A 74 0.80 20.07 15.17
C ILE A 74 -0.71 20.30 15.10
N GLN A 75 -1.11 21.50 14.71
CA GLN A 75 -2.49 21.86 14.41
C GLN A 75 -2.68 21.90 12.90
N PHE A 76 -3.65 21.13 12.40
CA PHE A 76 -4.00 21.10 10.99
C PHE A 76 -5.46 21.50 10.80
N ILE A 77 -5.69 22.57 10.05
CA ILE A 77 -7.00 23.18 9.81
C ILE A 77 -7.27 23.21 8.30
N ASP A 78 -8.45 22.76 7.89
CA ASP A 78 -8.96 22.87 6.53
C ASP A 78 -10.17 23.81 6.52
N GLU A 79 -9.95 25.00 5.95
CA GLU A 79 -10.93 26.09 5.85
C GLU A 79 -11.79 26.01 4.58
N ARG A 80 -11.63 24.99 3.73
CA ARG A 80 -12.40 24.84 2.47
C ARG A 80 -13.90 24.51 2.69
N PRO A 81 -14.31 23.68 3.66
CA PRO A 81 -15.72 23.40 3.91
C PRO A 81 -16.41 24.55 4.67
N ASP A 82 -17.74 24.65 4.58
CA ASP A 82 -18.53 25.68 5.28
C ASP A 82 -18.28 25.72 6.80
N VAL A 83 -18.02 24.55 7.38
CA VAL A 83 -17.53 24.40 8.75
C VAL A 83 -16.09 23.89 8.68
N PRO A 84 -15.10 24.68 9.13
CA PRO A 84 -13.70 24.27 9.12
C PRO A 84 -13.51 22.95 9.84
N ARG A 85 -12.64 22.09 9.28
CA ARG A 85 -12.24 20.84 9.90
C ARG A 85 -10.89 21.05 10.56
N GLU A 86 -10.75 20.58 11.79
CA GLU A 86 -9.52 20.72 12.56
C GLU A 86 -9.07 19.37 13.13
N MET A 87 -7.77 19.13 13.14
CA MET A 87 -7.14 18.00 13.79
C MET A 87 -5.87 18.46 14.52
N ASN A 88 -5.77 18.11 15.80
CA ASN A 88 -4.62 18.43 16.63
C ASN A 88 -3.85 17.15 16.98
N PHE A 89 -2.53 17.18 16.81
CA PHE A 89 -1.64 16.06 17.09
C PHE A 89 -0.63 16.48 18.16
N TYR A 90 -0.54 15.67 19.21
CA TYR A 90 0.44 15.82 20.28
C TYR A 90 0.70 14.45 20.91
N PHE A 91 1.94 13.99 20.87
CA PHE A 91 2.33 12.69 21.42
C PHE A 91 3.63 12.81 22.20
N GLU A 92 3.62 12.32 23.44
CA GLU A 92 4.82 12.21 24.28
C GLU A 92 5.46 10.82 24.18
N GLY A 93 4.66 9.79 23.88
CA GLY A 93 5.12 8.40 23.85
C GLY A 93 5.91 7.98 22.61
N GLY A 94 6.17 8.89 21.67
CA GLY A 94 7.02 8.65 20.51
C GLY A 94 6.59 7.45 19.64
N VAL A 95 7.59 6.71 19.13
CA VAL A 95 7.35 5.49 18.32
C VAL A 95 6.64 4.37 19.08
N LYS A 96 6.69 4.36 20.42
CA LYS A 96 5.94 3.40 21.26
C LYS A 96 4.43 3.59 21.11
N SER A 97 3.97 4.85 21.11
CA SER A 97 2.57 5.19 20.86
C SER A 97 2.18 4.89 19.42
N PHE A 98 3.10 5.03 18.48
CA PHE A 98 2.84 4.73 17.07
C PHE A 98 2.63 3.23 16.83
N VAL A 99 3.47 2.35 17.37
CA VAL A 99 3.22 0.88 17.29
C VAL A 99 1.89 0.51 17.95
N SER A 100 1.58 1.11 19.11
CA SER A 100 0.29 0.89 19.78
C SER A 100 -0.90 1.34 18.94
N TYR A 101 -0.73 2.42 18.17
CA TYR A 101 -1.74 2.94 17.25
C TYR A 101 -1.98 2.01 16.06
N LEU A 102 -0.90 1.48 15.46
CA LEU A 102 -0.97 0.50 14.37
C LEU A 102 -1.66 -0.80 14.81
N ASN A 103 -1.32 -1.27 16.02
CA ASN A 103 -1.87 -2.50 16.57
C ASN A 103 -3.24 -2.35 17.25
N LYS A 104 -3.89 -1.18 17.18
CA LYS A 104 -5.17 -0.93 17.84
C LYS A 104 -6.28 -1.93 17.46
N ASN A 105 -6.20 -2.50 16.26
CA ASN A 105 -7.15 -3.47 15.72
C ASN A 105 -6.61 -4.91 15.68
N ARG A 106 -5.46 -5.18 16.32
CA ARG A 106 -4.82 -6.50 16.38
C ARG A 106 -4.79 -7.03 17.81
N THR A 107 -4.73 -8.34 17.99
CA THR A 107 -4.52 -8.91 19.32
C THR A 107 -3.02 -8.92 19.62
N THR A 108 -2.58 -8.07 20.55
CA THR A 108 -1.16 -7.97 20.92
C THR A 108 -0.76 -9.06 21.91
N LEU A 109 0.42 -9.64 21.75
CA LEU A 109 0.94 -10.67 22.67
C LEU A 109 1.56 -10.07 23.93
N HIS A 110 2.14 -8.88 23.83
CA HIS A 110 2.82 -8.19 24.92
C HIS A 110 2.75 -6.66 24.73
N SER A 111 3.17 -5.91 25.75
CA SER A 111 3.31 -4.45 25.66
C SER A 111 4.47 -4.07 24.72
N PRO A 112 4.43 -2.93 24.01
CA PRO A 112 5.49 -2.57 23.09
C PRO A 112 6.85 -2.45 23.79
N ILE A 113 7.85 -3.14 23.24
CA ILE A 113 9.25 -3.03 23.62
C ILE A 113 9.73 -1.70 23.05
N TYR A 114 10.33 -0.86 23.88
CA TYR A 114 10.76 0.48 23.49
C TYR A 114 12.27 0.61 23.64
N ILE A 115 12.91 1.20 22.62
CA ILE A 115 14.35 1.33 22.47
C ILE A 115 14.64 2.80 22.19
N ASP A 116 15.51 3.40 23.00
CA ASP A 116 16.00 4.78 22.86
C ASP A 116 17.46 4.78 23.25
N GLN A 117 18.33 4.71 22.26
CA GLN A 117 19.75 4.65 22.52
C GLN A 117 20.51 5.50 21.49
N GLU A 118 21.55 6.15 21.97
CA GLU A 118 22.54 6.77 21.11
C GLU A 118 23.71 5.79 20.96
N VAL A 119 23.97 5.37 19.72
CA VAL A 119 25.11 4.53 19.39
C VAL A 119 26.01 5.32 18.45
N ASP A 120 27.22 5.60 18.94
CA ASP A 120 28.19 6.52 18.34
C ASP A 120 27.59 7.92 18.09
N THR A 121 27.18 8.23 16.85
CA THR A 121 26.60 9.52 16.45
C THR A 121 25.14 9.40 16.01
N THR A 122 24.59 8.18 16.03
CA THR A 122 23.24 7.90 15.56
C THR A 122 22.31 7.72 16.75
N GLN A 123 21.27 8.54 16.83
CA GLN A 123 20.17 8.28 17.76
C GLN A 123 19.25 7.24 17.13
N VAL A 124 19.07 6.10 17.80
CA VAL A 124 18.20 5.00 17.41
C VAL A 124 16.99 4.97 18.35
N GLU A 125 15.82 5.24 17.79
CA GLU A 125 14.53 5.12 18.48
C GLU A 125 13.71 4.02 17.79
N ALA A 126 13.38 2.94 18.50
CA ALA A 126 12.58 1.85 17.93
C ALA A 126 11.50 1.36 18.89
N ALA A 127 10.41 0.84 18.32
CA ALA A 127 9.37 0.14 19.06
C ALA A 127 9.00 -1.15 18.36
N ILE A 128 8.80 -2.21 19.14
CA ILE A 128 8.60 -3.58 18.63
C ILE A 128 7.45 -4.22 19.41
N GLN A 129 6.47 -4.78 18.69
CA GLN A 129 5.36 -5.49 19.30
C GLN A 129 4.88 -6.65 18.43
N TYR A 130 4.79 -7.85 18.99
CA TYR A 130 4.22 -9.01 18.32
C TYR A 130 2.71 -9.10 18.55
N THR A 131 2.02 -9.56 17.52
CA THR A 131 0.56 -9.78 17.50
C THR A 131 0.22 -11.23 17.17
N ASP A 132 -1.08 -11.56 17.21
CA ASP A 132 -1.60 -12.83 16.72
C ASP A 132 -1.61 -12.95 15.18
N GLY A 133 -1.39 -11.85 14.46
CA GLY A 133 -1.38 -11.78 12.99
C GLY A 133 -0.26 -12.59 12.32
N PHE A 134 -0.34 -12.75 11.00
CA PHE A 134 0.64 -13.51 10.21
C PHE A 134 1.57 -12.61 9.39
N SER A 135 1.20 -11.36 9.16
CA SER A 135 1.97 -10.42 8.35
C SER A 135 2.98 -9.63 9.19
N GLU A 136 4.08 -9.23 8.56
CA GLU A 136 5.02 -8.24 9.09
C GLU A 136 4.51 -6.84 8.75
N SER A 137 4.56 -5.92 9.71
CA SER A 137 4.32 -4.48 9.53
C SER A 137 5.51 -3.72 10.12
N ALA A 138 6.57 -3.56 9.32
CA ALA A 138 7.80 -2.90 9.76
C ALA A 138 8.01 -1.60 8.98
N PHE A 139 8.02 -0.47 9.69
CA PHE A 139 8.19 0.87 9.10
C PHE A 139 9.51 1.49 9.53
N ALA A 140 10.18 2.14 8.60
CA ALA A 140 11.53 2.65 8.78
C ALA A 140 11.59 4.14 8.44
N PHE A 141 12.22 4.91 9.33
CA PHE A 141 12.33 6.36 9.21
C PHE A 141 13.77 6.80 9.43
N ALA A 142 14.23 7.76 8.63
CA ALA A 142 15.51 8.42 8.80
C ALA A 142 15.30 9.93 8.84
N ASN A 143 15.64 10.58 9.96
CA ASN A 143 15.43 12.01 10.18
C ASN A 143 13.97 12.45 9.88
N THR A 144 12.99 11.70 10.41
CA THR A 144 11.52 11.87 10.20
C THR A 144 11.00 11.55 8.79
N ILE A 145 11.88 11.19 7.85
CA ILE A 145 11.51 10.81 6.49
C ILE A 145 11.24 9.31 6.45
N ASN A 146 10.08 8.92 5.94
CA ASN A 146 9.75 7.50 5.70
C ASN A 146 10.63 6.95 4.56
N THR A 147 11.24 5.80 4.79
CA THR A 147 12.03 5.05 3.80
C THR A 147 11.28 3.76 3.45
N PRO A 148 10.33 3.78 2.51
CA PRO A 148 9.47 2.63 2.17
C PRO A 148 10.29 1.43 1.67
N ASP A 149 11.30 1.66 0.84
CA ASP A 149 12.22 0.62 0.34
C ASP A 149 13.18 0.11 1.44
N GLY A 150 13.04 0.61 2.67
CA GLY A 150 13.84 0.27 3.83
C GLY A 150 15.24 0.88 3.76
N GLY A 151 16.26 0.06 3.97
CA GLY A 151 17.65 0.49 4.02
C GLY A 151 18.46 -0.20 5.10
N THR A 152 19.60 0.39 5.43
CA THR A 152 20.56 -0.16 6.38
C THR A 152 20.01 -0.27 7.81
N HIS A 153 19.23 0.71 8.26
CA HIS A 153 18.50 0.70 9.53
C HIS A 153 17.48 -0.44 9.64
N LEU A 154 16.60 -0.62 8.65
CA LEU A 154 15.62 -1.71 8.66
C LEU A 154 16.31 -3.08 8.58
N THR A 155 17.37 -3.20 7.78
CA THR A 155 18.18 -4.42 7.70
C THR A 155 18.82 -4.75 9.05
N GLY A 156 19.31 -3.74 9.77
CA GLY A 156 19.89 -3.91 11.09
C GLY A 156 18.86 -4.41 12.11
N LEU A 157 17.67 -3.79 12.16
CA LEU A 157 16.57 -4.24 13.00
C LEU A 157 16.23 -5.72 12.74
N ARG A 158 16.02 -6.09 11.48
CA ARG A 158 15.66 -7.47 11.09
C ARG A 158 16.75 -8.47 11.46
N THR A 159 18.01 -8.13 11.22
CA THR A 159 19.16 -9.00 11.53
C THR A 159 19.29 -9.24 13.03
N ALA A 160 19.17 -8.17 13.84
CA ALA A 160 19.24 -8.26 15.29
C ALA A 160 18.11 -9.13 15.87
N LEU A 161 16.87 -8.92 15.41
CA LEU A 161 15.71 -9.72 15.81
C LEU A 161 15.93 -11.21 15.56
N THR A 162 16.33 -11.58 14.34
CA THR A 162 16.54 -12.98 13.98
C THR A 162 17.64 -13.62 14.80
N ARG A 163 18.75 -12.91 15.05
CA ARG A 163 19.84 -13.42 15.90
C ARG A 163 19.39 -13.62 17.34
N LEU A 164 18.82 -12.58 17.97
CA LEU A 164 18.38 -12.62 19.38
C LEU A 164 17.37 -13.73 19.66
N ILE A 165 16.37 -13.89 18.79
CA ILE A 165 15.33 -14.91 18.98
C ILE A 165 15.93 -16.31 18.89
N ASN A 166 16.86 -16.55 17.97
CA ASN A 166 17.54 -17.84 17.84
C ASN A 166 18.45 -18.14 19.05
N ASP A 167 19.26 -17.17 19.47
CA ASP A 167 20.17 -17.30 20.61
C ASP A 167 19.40 -17.58 21.90
N TYR A 168 18.35 -16.81 22.16
CA TYR A 168 17.48 -17.01 23.32
C TYR A 168 16.73 -18.36 23.26
N SER A 169 16.29 -18.77 22.07
CA SER A 169 15.62 -20.07 21.88
C SER A 169 16.54 -21.26 22.17
N ARG A 170 17.82 -21.17 21.79
CA ARG A 170 18.83 -22.19 22.13
C ARG A 170 19.14 -22.18 23.62
N LYS A 171 19.38 -21.00 24.20
CA LYS A 171 19.69 -20.83 25.63
C LYS A 171 18.60 -21.41 26.53
N GLN A 172 17.34 -21.23 26.17
CA GLN A 172 16.18 -21.74 26.93
C GLN A 172 15.74 -23.15 26.53
N GLY A 173 16.43 -23.80 25.58
CA GLY A 173 16.15 -25.18 25.16
C GLY A 173 14.91 -25.37 24.28
N PHE A 174 14.39 -24.31 23.65
CA PHE A 174 13.30 -24.42 22.66
C PHE A 174 13.76 -24.96 21.31
N LEU A 175 15.03 -24.72 20.96
CA LEU A 175 15.72 -25.35 19.84
C LEU A 175 16.86 -26.21 20.39
N LYS A 176 16.95 -27.45 19.92
CA LYS A 176 18.08 -28.34 20.24
C LYS A 176 19.28 -27.99 19.36
N ASP A 177 20.47 -28.48 19.74
CA ASP A 177 21.71 -28.21 18.98
C ASP A 177 21.61 -28.60 17.50
N ASN A 178 20.95 -29.72 17.21
CA ASN A 178 20.76 -30.23 15.85
C ASN A 178 19.55 -29.63 15.11
N ASP A 179 18.70 -28.86 15.79
CA ASP A 179 17.56 -28.24 15.12
C ASP A 179 18.04 -27.06 14.28
N PRO A 180 17.51 -26.88 13.05
CA PRO A 180 17.80 -25.71 12.25
C PRO A 180 17.28 -24.44 12.93
N ASN A 181 17.99 -23.32 12.73
CA ASN A 181 17.56 -22.02 13.22
C ASN A 181 16.27 -21.55 12.53
N PHE A 182 15.53 -20.69 13.22
CA PHE A 182 14.46 -19.90 12.62
C PHE A 182 15.04 -18.97 11.56
N THR A 183 14.37 -18.87 10.41
CA THR A 183 14.73 -17.89 9.38
C THR A 183 14.21 -16.50 9.75
N GLY A 184 14.61 -15.49 8.96
CA GLY A 184 14.12 -14.14 9.14
C GLY A 184 12.59 -14.05 9.12
N ASP A 185 11.96 -14.70 8.14
CA ASP A 185 10.51 -14.72 7.98
C ASP A 185 9.80 -15.38 9.16
N ASP A 186 10.36 -16.48 9.69
CA ASP A 186 9.83 -17.16 10.86
C ASP A 186 9.78 -16.20 12.07
N THR A 187 10.84 -15.39 12.24
CA THR A 187 10.97 -14.44 13.36
C THR A 187 10.17 -13.15 13.21
N ARG A 188 9.76 -12.78 11.99
CA ARG A 188 9.01 -11.54 11.71
C ARG A 188 7.51 -11.75 11.56
N GLN A 189 7.04 -13.00 11.61
CA GLN A 189 5.62 -13.30 11.52
C GLN A 189 4.82 -12.59 12.63
N GLY A 190 3.85 -11.75 12.23
CA GLY A 190 3.00 -10.98 13.15
C GLY A 190 3.73 -9.87 13.91
N LEU A 191 4.93 -9.50 13.46
CA LEU A 191 5.70 -8.41 14.01
C LEU A 191 5.13 -7.07 13.54
N THR A 192 4.97 -6.13 14.46
CA THR A 192 4.82 -4.71 14.14
C THR A 192 5.98 -3.95 14.75
N ALA A 193 6.75 -3.26 13.91
CA ALA A 193 7.95 -2.57 14.34
C ALA A 193 8.08 -1.20 13.67
N ILE A 194 8.61 -0.24 14.42
CA ILE A 194 9.02 1.05 13.90
C ILE A 194 10.48 1.25 14.28
N VAL A 195 11.31 1.61 13.30
CA VAL A 195 12.70 2.03 13.53
C VAL A 195 12.89 3.43 12.98
N SER A 196 13.23 4.38 13.85
CA SER A 196 13.50 5.77 13.52
C SER A 196 14.94 6.09 13.90
N VAL A 197 15.74 6.48 12.92
CA VAL A 197 17.14 6.87 13.15
C VAL A 197 17.33 8.36 12.90
N LYS A 198 18.12 9.02 13.74
CA LYS A 198 18.60 10.38 13.48
C LYS A 198 20.09 10.33 13.16
N VAL A 199 20.40 10.74 11.93
CA VAL A 199 21.74 10.62 11.33
C VAL A 199 22.19 12.02 10.87
N ILE A 200 23.43 12.39 11.15
CA ILE A 200 23.98 13.72 10.83
C ILE A 200 24.06 13.92 9.30
N GLU A 201 24.60 12.92 8.58
CA GLU A 201 24.78 12.97 7.12
C GLU A 201 24.09 11.76 6.47
N PRO A 202 22.75 11.81 6.30
CA PRO A 202 22.02 10.69 5.72
C PRO A 202 22.26 10.61 4.20
N GLN A 203 22.58 9.42 3.72
CA GLN A 203 22.77 9.08 2.31
C GLN A 203 21.60 8.22 1.84
N PHE A 204 20.92 8.65 0.78
CA PHE A 204 19.76 7.95 0.24
C PHE A 204 19.97 7.49 -1.20
N GLU A 205 19.23 6.46 -1.59
CA GLU A 205 19.08 6.06 -2.98
C GLU A 205 18.21 7.09 -3.72
N GLY A 206 18.86 7.98 -4.47
CA GLY A 206 18.20 9.00 -5.29
C GLY A 206 17.51 10.12 -4.49
N GLN A 207 16.86 11.03 -5.22
CA GLN A 207 16.25 12.23 -4.66
C GLN A 207 14.97 11.96 -3.86
N ASN A 208 14.25 10.88 -4.18
CA ASN A 208 12.98 10.54 -3.53
C ASN A 208 13.17 9.97 -2.11
N LYS A 209 14.43 9.76 -1.68
CA LYS A 209 14.81 9.33 -0.32
C LYS A 209 14.15 8.04 0.14
N LEU A 210 13.95 7.10 -0.79
CA LEU A 210 13.19 5.88 -0.52
C LEU A 210 13.97 4.87 0.33
N LYS A 211 15.30 4.87 0.23
CA LYS A 211 16.17 3.89 0.89
C LYS A 211 17.41 4.53 1.52
N LEU A 212 17.72 4.18 2.76
CA LEU A 212 18.93 4.63 3.47
C LEU A 212 20.15 3.74 3.15
N LEU A 213 21.30 4.36 2.85
CA LEU A 213 22.52 3.67 2.38
C LEU A 213 23.71 3.75 3.36
N ASN A 214 23.61 4.48 4.46
CA ASN A 214 24.65 4.57 5.49
C ASN A 214 24.93 3.19 6.12
N ASN A 215 26.05 2.55 5.77
CA ASN A 215 26.38 1.19 6.19
C ASN A 215 26.57 1.05 7.71
N GLU A 216 27.13 2.07 8.34
CA GLU A 216 27.36 2.17 9.79
C GLU A 216 26.05 2.11 10.59
N VAL A 217 24.97 2.69 10.05
CA VAL A 217 23.65 2.74 10.71
C VAL A 217 23.10 1.33 10.93
N ARG A 218 23.43 0.37 10.05
CA ARG A 218 23.05 -1.03 10.26
C ARG A 218 23.60 -1.55 11.59
N TYR A 219 24.89 -1.35 11.85
CA TYR A 219 25.56 -1.80 13.07
C TYR A 219 25.04 -1.06 14.31
N HIS A 220 24.78 0.24 14.19
CA HIS A 220 24.21 1.04 15.28
C HIS A 220 22.83 0.51 15.72
N VAL A 221 21.95 0.25 14.75
CA VAL A 221 20.62 -0.32 15.02
C VAL A 221 20.73 -1.74 15.55
N GLU A 222 21.61 -2.58 14.99
CA GLU A 222 21.80 -3.95 15.47
C GLU A 222 22.23 -3.99 16.95
N THR A 223 23.13 -3.09 17.33
CA THR A 223 23.64 -2.97 18.70
C THR A 223 22.53 -2.53 19.65
N ALA A 224 21.81 -1.46 19.30
CA ALA A 224 20.77 -0.91 20.16
C ALA A 224 19.61 -1.89 20.38
N VAL A 225 19.20 -2.59 19.32
CA VAL A 225 18.14 -3.61 19.40
C VAL A 225 18.63 -4.83 20.19
N ALA A 226 19.88 -5.27 19.99
CA ALA A 226 20.42 -6.42 20.70
C ALA A 226 20.45 -6.24 22.21
N GLU A 227 20.90 -5.07 22.68
CA GLU A 227 20.97 -4.76 24.11
C GLU A 227 19.57 -4.66 24.72
N ALA A 228 18.72 -3.79 24.19
CA ALA A 228 17.41 -3.49 24.78
C ALA A 228 16.45 -4.69 24.71
N MET A 229 16.38 -5.38 23.57
CA MET A 229 15.52 -6.56 23.46
C MET A 229 16.08 -7.76 24.23
N GLY A 230 17.40 -7.93 24.26
CA GLY A 230 18.05 -8.98 25.06
C GLY A 230 17.71 -8.83 26.54
N GLN A 231 17.85 -7.61 27.08
CA GLN A 231 17.44 -7.28 28.44
C GLN A 231 15.94 -7.55 28.66
N TRP A 232 15.09 -7.05 27.75
CA TRP A 232 13.64 -7.22 27.88
C TRP A 232 13.21 -8.70 27.90
N MET A 233 13.83 -9.56 27.10
CA MET A 233 13.52 -11.00 27.06
C MET A 233 13.88 -11.73 28.35
N GLU A 234 14.98 -11.34 29.00
CA GLU A 234 15.37 -11.89 30.31
C GLU A 234 14.45 -11.40 31.43
N GLU A 235 14.01 -10.13 31.38
CA GLU A 235 13.06 -9.56 32.35
C GLU A 235 11.63 -10.08 32.18
N ASN A 236 11.23 -10.46 30.96
CA ASN A 236 9.87 -10.87 30.59
C ASN A 236 9.83 -12.28 29.97
N PRO A 237 10.22 -13.34 30.71
CA PRO A 237 10.40 -14.68 30.15
C PRO A 237 9.10 -15.33 29.68
N ARG A 238 7.94 -14.92 30.23
CA ARG A 238 6.62 -15.44 29.84
C ARG A 238 6.22 -14.93 28.45
N GLU A 239 6.37 -13.63 28.23
CA GLU A 239 6.08 -12.95 26.98
C GLU A 239 7.10 -13.36 25.91
N ALA A 240 8.39 -13.43 26.25
CA ALA A 240 9.44 -13.95 25.36
C ALA A 240 9.12 -15.37 24.87
N ARG A 241 8.61 -16.25 25.75
CA ARG A 241 8.17 -17.60 25.35
C ARG A 241 7.02 -17.57 24.35
N GLN A 242 6.06 -16.64 24.48
CA GLN A 242 4.96 -16.52 23.51
C GLN A 242 5.47 -16.12 22.12
N ILE A 243 6.46 -15.23 22.04
CA ILE A 243 7.12 -14.85 20.78
C ILE A 243 7.78 -16.08 20.14
N ILE A 244 8.53 -16.86 20.91
CA ILE A 244 9.21 -18.08 20.42
C ILE A 244 8.22 -19.13 19.94
N GLU A 245 7.13 -19.37 20.67
CA GLU A 245 6.08 -20.31 20.26
C GLU A 245 5.44 -19.91 18.93
N LYS A 246 5.25 -18.61 18.71
CA LYS A 246 4.78 -18.08 17.43
C LYS A 246 5.81 -18.34 16.32
N CYS A 247 7.08 -18.02 16.54
CA CYS A 247 8.17 -18.29 15.59
C CYS A 247 8.25 -19.79 15.25
N ARG A 248 8.09 -20.66 16.26
CA ARG A 248 8.08 -22.11 16.08
C ARG A 248 6.88 -22.59 15.26
N THR A 249 5.73 -21.97 15.45
CA THR A 249 4.53 -22.26 14.66
C THR A 249 4.76 -21.87 13.20
N ALA A 250 5.32 -20.68 12.95
CA ALA A 250 5.71 -20.21 11.62
C ALA A 250 6.70 -21.17 10.94
N PHE A 251 7.75 -21.56 11.66
CA PHE A 251 8.78 -22.48 11.20
C PHE A 251 8.18 -23.84 10.78
N ARG A 252 7.31 -24.43 11.62
CA ARG A 252 6.66 -25.73 11.30
C ARG A 252 5.75 -25.62 10.08
N ALA A 253 5.02 -24.52 9.96
CA ALA A 253 4.20 -24.18 8.80
C ALA A 253 5.04 -24.17 7.52
N ARG A 254 6.12 -23.38 7.51
CA ARG A 254 7.06 -23.26 6.38
C ARG A 254 7.68 -24.59 5.98
N GLU A 255 8.17 -25.38 6.95
CA GLU A 255 8.75 -26.69 6.68
C GLU A 255 7.74 -27.69 6.10
N ALA A 256 6.49 -27.65 6.58
CA ALA A 256 5.41 -28.46 6.02
C ALA A 256 5.07 -28.04 4.58
N ALA A 257 5.00 -26.74 4.31
CA ALA A 257 4.77 -26.21 2.96
C ALA A 257 5.92 -26.54 2.00
N LYS A 258 7.17 -26.44 2.44
CA LYS A 258 8.35 -26.84 1.66
C LYS A 258 8.31 -28.32 1.30
N LYS A 259 8.04 -29.21 2.27
CA LYS A 259 7.90 -30.64 2.02
C LYS A 259 6.76 -30.97 1.06
N ALA A 260 5.61 -30.31 1.21
CA ALA A 260 4.49 -30.47 0.29
C ALA A 260 4.84 -30.02 -1.12
N ARG A 261 5.54 -28.89 -1.24
CA ARG A 261 6.03 -28.36 -2.53
C ARG A 261 7.05 -29.30 -3.17
N ASP A 262 8.04 -29.79 -2.43
CA ASP A 262 9.06 -30.72 -2.94
C ASP A 262 8.45 -32.04 -3.42
N LEU A 263 7.42 -32.55 -2.72
CA LEU A 263 6.64 -33.72 -3.13
C LEU A 263 5.87 -33.50 -4.44
N VAL A 264 5.35 -32.29 -4.65
CA VAL A 264 4.64 -31.90 -5.88
C VAL A 264 5.62 -31.63 -7.03
N ILE A 265 6.74 -30.93 -6.76
CA ILE A 265 7.80 -30.64 -7.74
C ILE A 265 8.45 -31.94 -8.22
N ARG A 266 8.70 -32.92 -7.35
CA ARG A 266 9.22 -34.24 -7.79
C ARG A 266 8.24 -35.00 -8.68
N LYS A 267 6.91 -34.81 -8.50
CA LYS A 267 5.90 -35.32 -9.44
C LYS A 267 5.85 -34.53 -10.75
N SER A 268 6.05 -33.21 -10.69
CA SER A 268 6.05 -32.28 -11.83
C SER A 268 7.37 -32.24 -12.62
N ALA A 269 8.49 -32.78 -12.12
CA ALA A 269 9.71 -32.93 -12.91
C ALA A 269 9.52 -33.86 -14.14
N LEU A 270 8.48 -34.70 -14.14
CA LEU A 270 8.00 -35.44 -15.31
C LEU A 270 7.01 -34.67 -16.19
N GLU A 271 6.38 -33.61 -15.66
CA GLU A 271 5.36 -32.76 -16.31
C GLU A 271 5.82 -31.29 -16.24
N SER A 272 6.71 -30.89 -17.15
CA SER A 272 7.35 -29.56 -17.20
C SER A 272 6.38 -28.40 -16.91
N LEU A 273 6.75 -27.49 -15.99
CA LEU A 273 6.38 -26.05 -15.95
C LEU A 273 5.08 -25.69 -16.69
N THR A 274 3.96 -26.32 -16.32
CA THR A 274 2.69 -26.06 -16.98
C THR A 274 2.14 -24.75 -16.44
N LEU A 275 2.00 -23.78 -17.35
CA LEU A 275 1.21 -22.60 -17.06
C LEU A 275 -0.18 -23.04 -16.60
N PRO A 276 -0.85 -22.26 -15.70
CA PRO A 276 -2.16 -22.64 -15.21
C PRO A 276 -3.08 -22.93 -16.40
N GLY A 277 -3.74 -24.09 -16.43
CA GLY A 277 -4.54 -24.51 -17.60
C GLY A 277 -5.68 -23.54 -17.96
N LYS A 278 -6.02 -22.61 -17.06
CA LYS A 278 -6.99 -21.53 -17.26
C LYS A 278 -6.40 -20.24 -17.85
N LEU A 279 -5.08 -20.07 -17.82
CA LEU A 279 -4.39 -18.91 -18.38
C LEU A 279 -4.44 -18.99 -19.90
N ALA A 280 -5.03 -17.97 -20.53
CA ALA A 280 -4.81 -17.73 -21.94
C ALA A 280 -3.56 -16.84 -22.08
N ASP A 281 -2.42 -17.42 -22.43
CA ASP A 281 -1.17 -16.65 -22.55
C ASP A 281 -1.14 -15.77 -23.82
N CYS A 282 -0.22 -14.80 -23.88
CA CYS A 282 0.09 -14.02 -25.06
C CYS A 282 1.23 -14.68 -25.88
N SER A 283 1.36 -14.33 -27.16
CA SER A 283 2.43 -14.90 -28.00
C SER A 283 3.77 -14.20 -27.83
N SER A 284 3.79 -12.94 -27.42
CA SER A 284 5.03 -12.22 -27.12
C SER A 284 5.69 -12.76 -25.86
N ARG A 285 7.03 -12.74 -25.87
CA ARG A 285 7.90 -13.12 -24.76
C ARG A 285 8.60 -11.93 -24.13
N ASN A 286 8.39 -10.72 -24.65
CA ASN A 286 9.00 -9.52 -24.11
C ASN A 286 8.14 -8.96 -22.96
N PRO A 287 8.58 -9.08 -21.69
CA PRO A 287 7.76 -8.69 -20.55
C PRO A 287 7.33 -7.22 -20.61
N ALA A 288 8.15 -6.34 -21.18
CA ALA A 288 7.92 -4.89 -21.23
C ALA A 288 6.64 -4.48 -21.99
N GLU A 289 6.27 -5.21 -23.05
CA GLU A 289 5.03 -4.98 -23.79
C GLU A 289 3.87 -5.87 -23.31
N CYS A 290 4.17 -6.95 -22.58
CA CYS A 290 3.18 -7.93 -22.17
C CYS A 290 2.32 -7.43 -21.00
N GLU A 291 1.02 -7.69 -21.10
CA GLU A 291 0.01 -7.33 -20.11
C GLU A 291 -0.77 -8.58 -19.69
N ILE A 292 -1.19 -8.66 -18.43
CA ILE A 292 -2.09 -9.69 -17.94
C ILE A 292 -3.36 -9.06 -17.37
N TYR A 293 -4.50 -9.53 -17.84
CA TYR A 293 -5.81 -9.17 -17.31
C TYR A 293 -6.28 -10.26 -16.35
N ILE A 294 -6.49 -9.88 -15.09
CA ILE A 294 -7.09 -10.73 -14.06
C ILE A 294 -8.57 -10.44 -14.05
N VAL A 295 -9.38 -11.41 -14.48
CA VAL A 295 -10.80 -11.21 -14.78
C VAL A 295 -11.70 -12.00 -13.83
N GLU A 296 -12.81 -11.39 -13.44
CA GLU A 296 -13.84 -12.04 -12.63
C GLU A 296 -14.65 -13.07 -13.45
N GLY A 297 -14.49 -14.35 -13.14
CA GLY A 297 -15.27 -15.44 -13.72
C GLY A 297 -14.84 -15.87 -15.12
N ASP A 298 -15.29 -17.07 -15.50
CA ASP A 298 -15.01 -17.65 -16.83
C ASP A 298 -15.80 -16.94 -17.94
N SER A 299 -16.95 -16.32 -17.62
CA SER A 299 -17.79 -15.63 -18.62
C SER A 299 -17.09 -14.38 -19.16
N ALA A 300 -16.73 -13.45 -18.28
CA ALA A 300 -15.96 -12.26 -18.69
C ALA A 300 -14.57 -12.66 -19.20
N GLY A 301 -13.96 -13.72 -18.65
CA GLY A 301 -12.72 -14.29 -19.18
C GLY A 301 -12.85 -14.79 -20.63
N GLY A 302 -14.00 -15.35 -21.01
CA GLY A 302 -14.31 -15.78 -22.38
C GLY A 302 -14.37 -14.61 -23.36
N THR A 303 -15.15 -13.58 -23.02
CA THR A 303 -15.27 -12.35 -23.82
C THR A 303 -13.92 -11.64 -23.94
N ALA A 304 -13.18 -11.49 -22.84
CA ALA A 304 -11.84 -10.89 -22.85
C ALA A 304 -10.84 -11.69 -23.69
N LYS A 305 -10.92 -13.03 -23.68
CA LYS A 305 -10.06 -13.88 -24.50
C LYS A 305 -10.34 -13.72 -26.00
N GLN A 306 -11.58 -13.42 -26.38
CA GLN A 306 -11.99 -13.18 -27.76
C GLN A 306 -11.59 -11.78 -28.24
N GLY A 307 -11.82 -10.75 -27.41
CA GLY A 307 -11.56 -9.34 -27.78
C GLY A 307 -10.11 -8.87 -27.65
N ARG A 308 -9.24 -9.59 -26.93
CA ARG A 308 -7.85 -9.18 -26.70
C ARG A 308 -6.99 -9.14 -27.96
N ASP A 309 -5.92 -8.36 -27.91
CA ASP A 309 -4.76 -8.58 -28.76
C ASP A 309 -3.91 -9.75 -28.20
N ARG A 310 -4.01 -10.90 -28.88
CA ARG A 310 -3.29 -12.13 -28.50
C ARG A 310 -1.76 -11.98 -28.54
N ARG A 311 -1.23 -10.95 -29.22
CA ARG A 311 0.21 -10.70 -29.28
C ARG A 311 0.77 -10.40 -27.90
N PHE A 312 0.16 -9.48 -27.16
CA PHE A 312 0.76 -8.97 -25.92
C PHE A 312 -0.17 -9.04 -24.69
N GLN A 313 -1.45 -9.39 -24.84
CA GLN A 313 -2.39 -9.47 -23.72
C GLN A 313 -2.71 -10.91 -23.32
N ALA A 314 -2.42 -11.26 -22.07
CA ALA A 314 -2.79 -12.52 -21.42
C ALA A 314 -4.07 -12.35 -20.57
N ILE A 315 -4.88 -13.40 -20.47
CA ILE A 315 -6.12 -13.40 -19.67
C ILE A 315 -6.07 -14.51 -18.64
N LEU A 316 -6.25 -14.15 -17.37
CA LEU A 316 -6.34 -15.06 -16.24
C LEU A 316 -7.72 -14.93 -15.57
N PRO A 317 -8.67 -15.82 -15.87
CA PRO A 317 -9.96 -15.83 -15.19
C PRO A 317 -9.81 -16.37 -13.76
N LEU A 318 -10.53 -15.75 -12.82
CA LEU A 318 -10.63 -16.19 -11.44
C LEU A 318 -12.02 -16.76 -11.16
N ARG A 319 -12.07 -17.89 -10.46
CA ARG A 319 -13.34 -18.53 -10.11
C ARG A 319 -13.74 -18.24 -8.68
N GLY A 320 -14.88 -17.57 -8.53
CA GLY A 320 -15.45 -17.23 -7.24
C GLY A 320 -14.60 -16.21 -6.47
N LYS A 321 -14.94 -16.02 -5.19
CA LYS A 321 -14.26 -15.07 -4.31
C LYS A 321 -12.90 -15.61 -3.90
N ILE A 322 -11.87 -14.77 -4.02
CA ILE A 322 -10.52 -15.11 -3.57
C ILE A 322 -10.51 -15.29 -2.05
N LEU A 323 -9.64 -16.19 -1.58
CA LEU A 323 -9.41 -16.37 -0.16
C LEU A 323 -8.90 -15.06 0.47
N ASN A 324 -9.55 -14.60 1.54
CA ASN A 324 -9.03 -13.48 2.31
C ASN A 324 -7.73 -13.89 3.02
N ILE A 325 -6.63 -13.39 2.49
CA ILE A 325 -5.28 -13.70 2.95
C ILE A 325 -4.91 -13.00 4.26
N GLU A 326 -5.57 -11.90 4.63
CA GLU A 326 -5.31 -11.19 5.88
C GLU A 326 -5.60 -12.06 7.11
N LYS A 327 -6.57 -12.97 6.97
CA LYS A 327 -7.01 -13.89 8.03
C LYS A 327 -6.33 -15.26 7.96
N THR A 328 -5.45 -15.47 7.00
CA THR A 328 -5.01 -16.81 6.61
C THR A 328 -3.50 -16.88 6.56
N SER A 329 -2.91 -17.95 7.11
CA SER A 329 -1.48 -18.19 6.99
C SER A 329 -1.06 -18.38 5.54
N LEU A 330 0.20 -18.06 5.25
CA LEU A 330 0.80 -18.19 3.92
C LEU A 330 0.62 -19.61 3.34
N ASP A 331 0.78 -20.67 4.13
CA ASP A 331 0.64 -22.05 3.63
C ASP A 331 -0.76 -22.34 3.10
N LYS A 332 -1.78 -21.85 3.80
CA LYS A 332 -3.18 -22.05 3.41
C LYS A 332 -3.55 -21.16 2.22
N ALA A 333 -2.92 -19.99 2.10
CA ALA A 333 -2.98 -19.18 0.89
C ALA A 333 -2.33 -19.89 -0.30
N LEU A 334 -1.15 -20.49 -0.11
CA LEU A 334 -0.44 -21.25 -1.14
C LEU A 334 -1.10 -22.58 -1.50
N ALA A 335 -1.95 -23.15 -0.63
CA ALA A 335 -2.76 -24.32 -0.97
C ALA A 335 -3.98 -23.97 -1.86
N ASN A 336 -4.32 -22.67 -2.00
CA ASN A 336 -5.44 -22.22 -2.80
C ASN A 336 -5.07 -22.21 -4.29
N LYS A 337 -5.87 -22.87 -5.12
CA LYS A 337 -5.64 -23.00 -6.57
C LYS A 337 -5.63 -21.66 -7.31
N GLU A 338 -6.45 -20.69 -6.88
CA GLU A 338 -6.53 -19.37 -7.52
C GLU A 338 -5.26 -18.56 -7.23
N ILE A 339 -4.78 -18.58 -5.99
CA ILE A 339 -3.53 -17.95 -5.58
C ILE A 339 -2.33 -18.62 -6.25
N GLN A 340 -2.28 -19.96 -6.30
CA GLN A 340 -1.24 -20.69 -7.04
C GLN A 340 -1.23 -20.28 -8.52
N ALA A 341 -2.40 -20.21 -9.16
CA ALA A 341 -2.49 -19.81 -10.55
C ALA A 341 -2.01 -18.37 -10.78
N LEU A 342 -2.32 -17.43 -9.87
CA LEU A 342 -1.82 -16.06 -9.92
C LEU A 342 -0.29 -16.02 -9.83
N ILE A 343 0.30 -16.67 -8.82
CA ILE A 343 1.75 -16.68 -8.61
C ILE A 343 2.48 -17.32 -9.80
N THR A 344 2.00 -18.49 -10.27
CA THR A 344 2.58 -19.17 -11.44
C THR A 344 2.42 -18.34 -12.70
N ALA A 345 1.30 -17.63 -12.87
CA ALA A 345 1.12 -16.75 -14.01
C ALA A 345 2.06 -15.53 -13.95
N LEU A 346 2.28 -14.91 -12.80
CA LEU A 346 3.18 -13.74 -12.72
C LEU A 346 4.65 -14.12 -12.91
N GLY A 347 5.05 -15.29 -12.42
CA GLY A 347 6.42 -15.82 -12.58
C GLY A 347 7.42 -15.25 -11.56
N THR A 348 6.99 -14.33 -10.70
CA THR A 348 7.85 -13.66 -9.73
C THR A 348 8.13 -14.48 -8.47
N GLY A 349 7.41 -15.57 -8.23
CA GLY A 349 7.42 -16.22 -6.91
C GLY A 349 6.73 -15.37 -5.84
N ILE A 350 6.96 -15.70 -4.57
CA ILE A 350 6.33 -15.06 -3.40
C ILE A 350 7.25 -15.16 -2.17
N GLY A 351 7.18 -14.17 -1.28
CA GLY A 351 7.98 -14.14 -0.03
C GLY A 351 9.49 -14.21 -0.31
N GLU A 352 10.21 -15.12 0.36
CA GLU A 352 11.67 -15.30 0.16
C GLU A 352 12.07 -15.68 -1.27
N SER A 353 11.16 -16.28 -2.04
CA SER A 353 11.39 -16.66 -3.44
C SER A 353 10.99 -15.58 -4.44
N PHE A 354 10.59 -14.40 -3.94
CA PHE A 354 10.19 -13.31 -4.80
C PHE A 354 11.39 -12.74 -5.56
N ASP A 355 11.28 -12.74 -6.88
CA ASP A 355 12.23 -12.14 -7.80
C ASP A 355 11.47 -11.39 -8.90
N ILE A 356 11.58 -10.07 -8.89
CA ILE A 356 10.94 -9.20 -9.88
C ILE A 356 11.49 -9.43 -11.29
N SER A 357 12.72 -9.93 -11.44
CA SER A 357 13.30 -10.23 -12.75
C SER A 357 12.57 -11.38 -13.46
N GLY A 358 11.87 -12.23 -12.69
CA GLY A 358 10.99 -13.29 -13.19
C GLY A 358 9.62 -12.81 -13.67
N LEU A 359 9.31 -11.51 -13.55
CA LEU A 359 8.01 -10.96 -13.94
C LEU A 359 7.76 -11.12 -15.44
N ARG A 360 6.69 -11.84 -15.78
CA ARG A 360 6.33 -12.12 -17.19
C ARG A 360 5.53 -11.03 -17.88
N TYR A 361 4.84 -10.19 -17.09
CA TYR A 361 3.94 -9.16 -17.60
C TYR A 361 4.22 -7.84 -16.88
N ASN A 362 4.67 -6.83 -17.62
CA ASN A 362 4.99 -5.51 -17.06
C ASN A 362 3.74 -4.76 -16.59
N ARG A 363 2.55 -5.10 -17.09
CA ARG A 363 1.28 -4.53 -16.62
C ARG A 363 0.32 -5.62 -16.16
N ILE A 364 -0.08 -5.54 -14.91
CA ILE A 364 -1.05 -6.42 -14.26
C ILE A 364 -2.33 -5.60 -14.10
N ILE A 365 -3.36 -5.94 -14.84
CA ILE A 365 -4.60 -5.16 -14.92
C ILE A 365 -5.72 -5.96 -14.25
N LEU A 366 -6.27 -5.41 -13.16
CA LEU A 366 -7.43 -5.95 -12.46
C LEU A 366 -8.69 -5.49 -13.21
N MET A 367 -9.42 -6.45 -13.79
CA MET A 367 -10.63 -6.19 -14.56
C MET A 367 -11.81 -6.92 -13.91
N THR A 368 -12.43 -6.25 -12.95
CA THR A 368 -13.58 -6.74 -12.15
C THR A 368 -14.84 -5.97 -12.51
N ASP A 369 -16.01 -6.56 -12.21
CA ASP A 369 -17.29 -5.91 -12.49
C ASP A 369 -17.50 -4.64 -11.64
N ALA A 370 -18.37 -3.76 -12.14
CA ALA A 370 -18.71 -2.48 -11.50
C ALA A 370 -19.82 -2.63 -10.44
N ASP A 371 -19.90 -3.81 -9.81
CA ASP A 371 -20.90 -4.16 -8.80
C ASP A 371 -20.26 -4.38 -7.41
N VAL A 372 -21.07 -4.86 -6.47
CA VAL A 372 -20.63 -5.14 -5.09
C VAL A 372 -19.67 -6.33 -5.01
N ASP A 373 -19.81 -7.33 -5.88
CA ASP A 373 -18.98 -8.54 -5.88
C ASP A 373 -17.62 -8.29 -6.53
N GLY A 374 -17.58 -7.56 -7.63
CA GLY A 374 -16.36 -7.08 -8.27
C GLY A 374 -15.57 -6.13 -7.38
N SER A 375 -16.25 -5.24 -6.65
CA SER A 375 -15.60 -4.40 -5.62
C SER A 375 -14.98 -5.23 -4.49
N HIS A 376 -15.62 -6.33 -4.09
CA HIS A 376 -15.09 -7.23 -3.08
C HIS A 376 -13.87 -8.02 -3.61
N ILE A 377 -13.93 -8.58 -4.82
CA ILE A 377 -12.81 -9.29 -5.44
C ILE A 377 -11.62 -8.36 -5.65
N ARG A 378 -11.86 -7.13 -6.12
CA ARG A 378 -10.84 -6.09 -6.25
C ARG A 378 -10.16 -5.81 -4.90
N THR A 379 -10.93 -5.68 -3.83
CA THR A 379 -10.37 -5.47 -2.47
C THR A 379 -9.50 -6.64 -2.02
N LEU A 380 -9.94 -7.88 -2.28
CA LEU A 380 -9.16 -9.10 -1.97
C LEU A 380 -7.85 -9.17 -2.78
N LEU A 381 -7.89 -8.83 -4.06
CA LEU A 381 -6.71 -8.76 -4.92
C LEU A 381 -5.74 -7.69 -4.46
N LEU A 382 -6.22 -6.47 -4.19
CA LEU A 382 -5.39 -5.39 -3.66
C LEU A 382 -4.72 -5.79 -2.34
N THR A 383 -5.45 -6.46 -1.46
CA THR A 383 -4.88 -7.01 -0.22
C THR A 383 -3.79 -8.03 -0.55
N PHE A 384 -4.02 -8.94 -1.50
CA PHE A 384 -3.03 -9.93 -1.93
C PHE A 384 -1.74 -9.29 -2.47
N PHE A 385 -1.85 -8.33 -3.38
CA PHE A 385 -0.71 -7.63 -3.92
C PHE A 385 0.02 -6.85 -2.83
N PHE A 386 -0.70 -6.08 -1.99
CA PHE A 386 -0.09 -5.33 -0.90
C PHE A 386 0.66 -6.21 0.11
N ARG A 387 0.12 -7.39 0.47
CA ARG A 387 0.72 -8.25 1.50
C ARG A 387 1.88 -9.12 1.03
N TYR A 388 1.88 -9.54 -0.22
CA TYR A 388 2.80 -10.58 -0.69
C TYR A 388 3.60 -10.20 -1.94
N LEU A 389 3.17 -9.16 -2.67
CA LEU A 389 3.79 -8.68 -3.90
C LEU A 389 3.89 -7.15 -3.87
N GLU A 390 4.13 -6.57 -2.69
CA GLU A 390 4.27 -5.13 -2.46
C GLU A 390 5.23 -4.48 -3.47
N PRO A 391 6.40 -5.08 -3.78
CA PRO A 391 7.32 -4.49 -4.75
C PRO A 391 6.72 -4.29 -6.14
N LEU A 392 5.73 -5.11 -6.56
CA LEU A 392 5.04 -4.93 -7.85
C LEU A 392 4.12 -3.70 -7.86
N VAL A 393 3.61 -3.31 -6.69
CA VAL A 393 2.80 -2.10 -6.54
C VAL A 393 3.70 -0.87 -6.51
N GLU A 394 4.81 -0.93 -5.75
CA GLU A 394 5.79 0.17 -5.66
C GLU A 394 6.45 0.51 -6.99
N THR A 395 6.81 -0.51 -7.77
CA THR A 395 7.38 -0.36 -9.12
C THR A 395 6.33 -0.02 -10.19
N GLY A 396 5.06 0.08 -9.80
CA GLY A 396 4.00 0.60 -10.66
C GLY A 396 3.50 -0.39 -11.71
N HIS A 397 3.54 -1.69 -11.44
CA HIS A 397 3.06 -2.73 -12.36
C HIS A 397 1.57 -3.07 -12.20
N LEU A 398 0.91 -2.61 -11.12
CA LEU A 398 -0.49 -2.93 -10.84
C LEU A 398 -1.46 -1.82 -11.28
N TYR A 399 -2.50 -2.20 -12.02
CA TYR A 399 -3.50 -1.29 -12.59
C TYR A 399 -4.91 -1.82 -12.36
N ILE A 400 -5.90 -0.94 -12.39
CA ILE A 400 -7.33 -1.25 -12.32
C ILE A 400 -7.99 -0.74 -13.60
N ALA A 401 -8.67 -1.62 -14.33
CA ALA A 401 -9.44 -1.23 -15.51
C ALA A 401 -10.67 -0.39 -15.13
N GLN A 402 -11.03 0.57 -15.96
CA GLN A 402 -12.24 1.38 -15.81
C GLN A 402 -13.17 1.15 -17.01
N PRO A 403 -14.05 0.13 -16.94
CA PRO A 403 -15.06 -0.07 -17.97
C PRO A 403 -16.11 1.06 -17.95
N PRO A 404 -16.79 1.33 -19.07
CA PRO A 404 -17.82 2.37 -19.12
C PRO A 404 -19.08 1.95 -18.36
N LEU A 405 -19.76 2.92 -17.73
CA LEU A 405 -21.04 2.69 -17.04
C LEU A 405 -22.24 2.75 -17.98
N TYR A 406 -22.17 3.60 -19.01
CA TYR A 406 -23.27 3.84 -19.93
C TYR A 406 -22.81 3.80 -21.37
N ARG A 407 -23.70 3.29 -22.23
CA ARG A 407 -23.70 3.55 -23.66
C ARG A 407 -24.87 4.48 -23.97
N VAL A 408 -24.57 5.61 -24.59
CA VAL A 408 -25.55 6.64 -24.92
C VAL A 408 -25.53 6.96 -26.40
N THR A 409 -26.71 7.15 -26.99
CA THR A 409 -26.85 7.74 -28.31
C THR A 409 -27.04 9.24 -28.15
N VAL A 410 -26.13 9.99 -28.76
CA VAL A 410 -26.15 11.44 -28.81
C VAL A 410 -26.66 11.87 -30.18
N THR A 411 -27.64 12.77 -30.21
CA THR A 411 -28.15 13.38 -31.46
C THR A 411 -27.63 14.80 -31.59
N GLU A 412 -26.71 15.02 -32.53
CA GLU A 412 -26.20 16.36 -32.87
C GLU A 412 -26.75 16.83 -34.21
N THR A 413 -27.13 18.10 -34.30
CA THR A 413 -27.54 18.71 -35.57
C THR A 413 -26.32 19.37 -36.20
N GLN A 414 -25.76 18.74 -37.24
CA GLN A 414 -24.68 19.32 -38.04
C GLN A 414 -25.20 19.66 -39.44
N ASN A 415 -25.00 20.89 -39.89
CA ASN A 415 -25.42 21.39 -41.21
C ASN A 415 -26.91 21.12 -41.54
N GLY A 416 -27.80 21.30 -40.55
CA GLY A 416 -29.25 21.09 -40.71
C GLY A 416 -29.70 19.62 -40.80
N ARG A 417 -28.78 18.65 -40.60
CA ARG A 417 -29.11 17.21 -40.52
C ARG A 417 -28.82 16.68 -39.12
N ASN A 418 -29.72 15.85 -38.61
CA ASN A 418 -29.52 15.17 -37.33
C ASN A 418 -28.61 13.95 -37.53
N LYS A 419 -27.44 13.97 -36.90
CA LYS A 419 -26.50 12.85 -36.83
C LYS A 419 -26.64 12.20 -35.46
N ARG A 420 -26.79 10.88 -35.44
CA ARG A 420 -26.80 10.09 -34.20
C ARG A 420 -25.46 9.39 -34.08
N ASP A 421 -24.85 9.50 -32.91
CA ASP A 421 -23.56 8.90 -32.61
C ASP A 421 -23.61 8.16 -31.27
N SER A 422 -22.93 7.03 -31.17
CA SER A 422 -22.89 6.22 -29.95
C SER A 422 -21.65 6.60 -29.15
N ARG A 423 -21.83 7.01 -27.88
CA ARG A 423 -20.72 7.36 -26.97
C ARG A 423 -20.76 6.50 -25.71
N TYR A 424 -19.57 6.22 -25.17
CA TYR A 424 -19.40 5.57 -23.88
C TYR A 424 -19.16 6.61 -22.80
N VAL A 425 -19.80 6.45 -21.65
CA VAL A 425 -19.69 7.36 -20.50
C VAL A 425 -19.31 6.56 -19.26
N TYR A 426 -18.32 7.07 -18.52
CA TYR A 426 -17.65 6.32 -17.44
C TYR A 426 -18.13 6.70 -16.03
N ASP A 427 -18.84 7.82 -15.86
CA ASP A 427 -19.36 8.25 -14.57
C ASP A 427 -20.66 9.07 -14.72
N ASP A 428 -21.44 9.16 -13.64
CA ASP A 428 -22.72 9.87 -13.63
C ASP A 428 -22.57 11.38 -13.90
N LYS A 429 -21.47 11.99 -13.42
CA LYS A 429 -21.23 13.43 -13.59
C LYS A 429 -20.95 13.76 -15.05
N SER A 430 -20.21 12.91 -15.75
CA SER A 430 -19.96 12.99 -17.19
C SER A 430 -21.24 12.84 -17.99
N LEU A 431 -22.17 11.98 -17.54
CA LEU A 431 -23.49 11.85 -18.15
C LEU A 431 -24.35 13.12 -17.96
N ASP A 432 -24.35 13.69 -16.75
CA ASP A 432 -25.09 14.92 -16.45
C ASP A 432 -24.51 16.13 -17.19
N THR A 433 -23.18 16.20 -17.32
CA THR A 433 -22.50 17.23 -18.12
C THR A 433 -22.90 17.11 -19.59
N LEU A 434 -22.86 15.90 -20.15
CA LEU A 434 -23.27 15.63 -21.53
C LEU A 434 -24.75 16.01 -21.79
N ARG A 435 -25.64 15.75 -20.82
CA ARG A 435 -27.04 16.17 -20.88
C ARG A 435 -27.21 17.68 -20.81
N THR A 436 -26.40 18.36 -20.01
CA THR A 436 -26.43 19.81 -19.86
C THR A 436 -25.96 20.51 -21.15
N ASP A 437 -24.88 20.02 -21.75
CA ASP A 437 -24.26 20.64 -22.93
C ASP A 437 -25.10 20.48 -24.20
N LEU A 438 -25.72 19.31 -24.39
CA LEU A 438 -26.42 18.97 -25.62
C LEU A 438 -27.95 19.11 -25.51
N GLY A 439 -28.46 19.18 -24.28
CA GLY A 439 -29.87 19.12 -23.93
C GLY A 439 -30.32 17.67 -23.71
N SER A 440 -31.03 17.43 -22.59
CA SER A 440 -31.46 16.10 -22.15
C SER A 440 -32.22 15.29 -23.21
N ASP A 441 -33.01 15.96 -24.05
CA ASP A 441 -33.80 15.32 -25.12
C ASP A 441 -32.93 14.76 -26.26
N LYS A 442 -31.67 15.17 -26.35
CA LYS A 442 -30.71 14.73 -27.38
C LYS A 442 -29.79 13.61 -26.91
N VAL A 443 -29.84 13.23 -25.63
CA VAL A 443 -29.00 12.19 -25.03
C VAL A 443 -29.89 11.03 -24.56
N ARG A 444 -29.87 9.93 -25.30
CA ARG A 444 -30.61 8.71 -24.93
C ARG A 444 -29.66 7.68 -24.35
N ILE A 445 -29.96 7.16 -23.16
CA ILE A 445 -29.24 6.00 -22.61
C ILE A 445 -29.72 4.75 -23.33
N ASP A 446 -28.83 4.07 -24.03
CA ASP A 446 -29.15 2.81 -24.73
C ASP A 446 -28.93 1.60 -23.81
N GLN A 447 -27.86 1.62 -23.03
CA GLN A 447 -27.52 0.55 -22.11
C GLN A 447 -26.77 1.10 -20.90
N ARG A 448 -27.06 0.55 -19.72
CA ARG A 448 -26.25 0.70 -18.52
C ARG A 448 -25.57 -0.64 -18.26
N TYR A 449 -24.25 -0.65 -18.24
CA TYR A 449 -23.48 -1.87 -17.99
C TYR A 449 -23.41 -2.12 -16.49
N LYS A 450 -23.76 -3.32 -16.05
CA LYS A 450 -23.57 -3.76 -14.65
C LYS A 450 -22.37 -4.67 -14.46
N GLY A 451 -22.10 -5.51 -15.45
CA GLY A 451 -20.96 -6.41 -15.47
C GLY A 451 -20.29 -6.48 -16.83
N LEU A 452 -19.02 -6.88 -16.84
CA LEU A 452 -18.19 -7.02 -18.04
C LEU A 452 -18.74 -8.06 -19.01
N GLY A 453 -19.48 -9.06 -18.51
CA GLY A 453 -20.13 -10.08 -19.33
C GLY A 453 -21.30 -9.59 -20.18
N GLU A 454 -21.80 -8.36 -19.95
CA GLU A 454 -22.87 -7.76 -20.76
C GLU A 454 -22.34 -7.09 -22.04
N MET A 455 -21.01 -6.92 -22.13
CA MET A 455 -20.33 -6.38 -23.31
C MET A 455 -19.97 -7.53 -24.26
N ASN A 456 -20.05 -7.27 -25.56
CA ASN A 456 -19.43 -8.16 -26.54
C ASN A 456 -17.91 -7.91 -26.59
N ASP A 457 -17.19 -8.78 -27.29
CA ASP A 457 -15.74 -8.75 -27.44
C ASP A 457 -15.22 -7.47 -28.09
N GLU A 458 -15.89 -6.95 -29.12
CA GLU A 458 -15.55 -5.68 -29.77
C GLU A 458 -15.70 -4.48 -28.82
N GLN A 459 -16.82 -4.40 -28.10
CA GLN A 459 -17.08 -3.32 -27.13
C GLN A 459 -16.05 -3.34 -26.00
N LEU A 460 -15.72 -4.53 -25.49
CA LEU A 460 -14.75 -4.68 -24.41
C LEU A 460 -13.35 -4.23 -24.87
N TRP A 461 -12.98 -4.58 -26.11
CA TRP A 461 -11.74 -4.12 -26.74
C TRP A 461 -11.71 -2.60 -26.85
N GLU A 462 -12.68 -2.00 -27.53
CA GLU A 462 -12.69 -0.57 -27.84
C GLU A 462 -12.66 0.33 -26.60
N THR A 463 -13.30 -0.11 -25.52
CA THR A 463 -13.53 0.73 -24.34
C THR A 463 -12.53 0.52 -23.21
N THR A 464 -12.06 -0.72 -23.02
CA THR A 464 -11.41 -1.13 -21.77
C THR A 464 -10.06 -1.82 -22.01
N MET A 465 -9.86 -2.49 -23.14
CA MET A 465 -8.63 -3.26 -23.40
C MET A 465 -7.66 -2.60 -24.38
N ASN A 466 -8.15 -1.81 -25.34
CA ASN A 466 -7.33 -1.14 -26.35
C ASN A 466 -6.42 -0.07 -25.69
N PRO A 467 -5.09 -0.19 -25.76
CA PRO A 467 -4.16 0.80 -25.21
C PRO A 467 -4.35 2.23 -25.71
N GLU A 468 -4.92 2.44 -26.91
CA GLU A 468 -5.13 3.76 -27.49
C GLU A 468 -6.28 4.53 -26.83
N ASN A 469 -7.32 3.82 -26.36
CA ASN A 469 -8.58 4.42 -25.92
C ASN A 469 -8.94 4.14 -24.46
N ARG A 470 -8.32 3.13 -23.85
CA ARG A 470 -8.70 2.69 -22.49
C ARG A 470 -8.30 3.69 -21.42
N THR A 471 -9.06 3.68 -20.34
CA THR A 471 -8.69 4.33 -19.08
C THR A 471 -8.35 3.26 -18.04
N ILE A 472 -7.14 3.34 -17.47
CA ILE A 472 -6.69 2.47 -16.39
C ILE A 472 -6.14 3.31 -15.25
N LEU A 473 -6.40 2.89 -14.01
CA LEU A 473 -5.88 3.54 -12.81
C LEU A 473 -4.66 2.77 -12.33
N GLN A 474 -3.50 3.42 -12.23
CA GLN A 474 -2.32 2.82 -11.62
C GLN A 474 -2.48 2.81 -10.10
N VAL A 475 -2.20 1.67 -9.47
CA VAL A 475 -2.24 1.52 -8.01
C VAL A 475 -0.87 1.90 -7.46
N ASN A 476 -0.84 2.86 -6.54
CA ASN A 476 0.37 3.29 -5.86
C ASN A 476 0.18 3.18 -4.34
N ILE A 477 1.27 2.93 -3.62
CA ILE A 477 1.31 2.97 -2.15
C ILE A 477 1.87 4.34 -1.76
N GLU A 478 0.98 5.26 -1.37
CA GLU A 478 1.41 6.58 -0.87
C GLU A 478 1.99 6.47 0.54
N ASP A 479 1.34 5.67 1.39
CA ASP A 479 1.71 5.47 2.79
C ASP A 479 1.46 4.01 3.17
N ALA A 480 2.54 3.26 3.37
CA ALA A 480 2.47 1.85 3.72
C ALA A 480 1.86 1.61 5.11
N ALA A 481 2.05 2.51 6.07
CA ALA A 481 1.59 2.36 7.45
C ALA A 481 0.07 2.54 7.57
N GLU A 482 -0.47 3.56 6.94
CA GLU A 482 -1.91 3.77 6.93
C GLU A 482 -2.62 2.78 5.99
N SER A 483 -1.97 2.37 4.89
CA SER A 483 -2.47 1.29 4.03
C SER A 483 -2.57 -0.02 4.81
N ASP A 484 -1.51 -0.41 5.53
CA ASP A 484 -1.48 -1.58 6.42
C ASP A 484 -2.61 -1.55 7.44
N ARG A 485 -2.78 -0.42 8.14
CA ARG A 485 -3.86 -0.24 9.12
C ARG A 485 -5.24 -0.31 8.49
N THR A 486 -5.40 0.21 7.28
CA THR A 486 -6.67 0.18 6.54
C THR A 486 -7.01 -1.24 6.12
N PHE A 487 -6.06 -1.99 5.55
CA PHE A 487 -6.24 -3.39 5.22
C PHE A 487 -6.53 -4.24 6.47
N ASP A 488 -5.80 -4.03 7.57
CA ASP A 488 -6.05 -4.73 8.84
C ASP A 488 -7.47 -4.46 9.38
N MET A 489 -7.91 -3.20 9.37
CA MET A 489 -9.26 -2.82 9.82
C MET A 489 -10.36 -3.44 8.95
N LEU A 490 -10.19 -3.41 7.62
CA LEU A 490 -11.22 -3.84 6.67
C LEU A 490 -11.21 -5.35 6.42
N MET A 491 -10.04 -5.98 6.45
CA MET A 491 -9.83 -7.37 6.05
C MET A 491 -9.43 -8.27 7.22
N GLY A 492 -8.92 -7.73 8.32
CA GLY A 492 -8.43 -8.46 9.50
C GLY A 492 -9.52 -9.12 10.35
N SER A 493 -9.12 -9.83 11.41
CA SER A 493 -10.03 -10.69 12.20
C SER A 493 -11.07 -9.92 13.02
N GLN A 494 -10.75 -8.69 13.45
CA GLN A 494 -11.59 -7.90 14.35
C GLN A 494 -12.85 -7.33 13.68
N VAL A 495 -14.02 -7.64 14.23
CA VAL A 495 -15.32 -7.16 13.75
C VAL A 495 -15.65 -5.72 14.22
N PRO A 496 -15.42 -5.33 15.50
CA PRO A 496 -15.86 -4.03 15.98
C PRO A 496 -15.27 -2.81 15.23
N PRO A 497 -13.96 -2.75 14.92
CA PRO A 497 -13.38 -1.63 14.16
C PRO A 497 -14.01 -1.46 12.78
N ARG A 498 -14.17 -2.58 12.06
CA ARG A 498 -14.81 -2.63 10.76
C ARG A 498 -16.26 -2.14 10.81
N ARG A 499 -17.03 -2.58 11.81
CA ARG A 499 -18.42 -2.13 11.99
C ARG A 499 -18.49 -0.63 12.20
N ARG A 500 -17.62 -0.06 13.05
CA ARG A 500 -17.56 1.40 13.27
C ARG A 500 -17.19 2.16 12.00
N PHE A 501 -16.23 1.65 11.24
CA PHE A 501 -15.85 2.24 9.96
C PHE A 501 -17.04 2.28 9.00
N ILE A 502 -17.73 1.15 8.82
CA ILE A 502 -18.94 1.06 7.98
C ILE A 502 -20.02 2.03 8.47
N GLN A 503 -20.31 2.07 9.78
CA GLN A 503 -21.32 2.97 10.34
C GLN A 503 -20.98 4.46 10.12
N THR A 504 -19.71 4.82 10.25
CA THR A 504 -19.26 6.21 10.10
C THR A 504 -19.33 6.67 8.64
N HIS A 505 -19.10 5.76 7.69
CA HIS A 505 -19.05 6.05 6.25
C HIS A 505 -20.30 5.60 5.49
N ALA A 506 -21.30 5.01 6.16
CA ALA A 506 -22.51 4.48 5.53
C ALA A 506 -23.24 5.51 4.67
N ASN A 507 -23.33 6.75 5.16
CA ASN A 507 -24.01 7.85 4.46
C ASN A 507 -23.25 8.35 3.22
N GLN A 508 -22.02 7.91 3.00
CA GLN A 508 -21.19 8.29 1.85
C GLN A 508 -21.34 7.31 0.68
N VAL A 509 -21.96 6.14 0.92
CA VAL A 509 -22.14 5.10 -0.09
C VAL A 509 -23.32 5.46 -0.98
N ARG A 510 -23.06 5.69 -2.27
CA ARG A 510 -24.09 6.00 -3.27
C ARG A 510 -24.68 4.76 -3.96
N ASN A 511 -23.93 3.66 -3.97
CA ASN A 511 -24.30 2.40 -4.63
C ASN A 511 -24.39 1.28 -3.59
N LEU A 512 -25.57 1.13 -2.98
CA LEU A 512 -25.95 -0.07 -2.25
C LEU A 512 -26.92 -0.85 -3.13
N ASP A 513 -26.57 -2.08 -3.50
CA ASP A 513 -27.59 -3.06 -3.90
C ASP A 513 -28.38 -3.40 -2.63
N VAL A 514 -29.57 -2.81 -2.50
CA VAL A 514 -30.54 -3.11 -1.45
C VAL A 514 -31.50 -4.18 -1.93
#